data_AF-A0A920MN41-F1
#
_entry.id   AF-A0A920MN41-F1
#
_cell.length_a   1.000
_cell.length_b   1.000
_cell.length_c   1.000
_cell.angle_alpha   90.00
_cell.angle_beta   90.00
_cell.angle_gamma   90.00
#
_symmetry.space_group_name_H-M   'P 1'
#
loop_
_entity.id
_entity.type
_entity.pdbx_description
1 polymer ?
#
loop_
_entity_poly.entity_id
_entity_poly.type
_entity_poly.pdbx_seq_one_letter_code
_entity_poly.pdbx_strand_id
1 'polypeptide(L)'
;MAGIKFIRNPKSRKRRRWQCTKKVNLYVETPDKLTVSKTRKKTRKTRDKIAKMDSNTKRKILEGQGVLKENSNAPQELVDIILKNLV
;
A
#
# COMPACT_ATOMS: atom_id res chain seq x y z
N MET A 1 24.47 11.63 -22.88
CA MET A 1 23.24 11.90 -22.10
C MET A 1 22.30 12.79 -22.92
N ALA A 2 21.27 12.23 -23.55
CA ALA A 2 20.35 13.00 -24.39
C ALA A 2 19.20 13.56 -23.53
N GLY A 3 19.34 14.83 -23.14
CA GLY A 3 18.38 15.57 -22.30
C GLY A 3 16.96 15.60 -22.87
N ILE A 4 15.98 15.49 -21.97
CA ILE A 4 14.56 15.56 -22.31
C ILE A 4 14.24 16.98 -22.81
N LYS A 5 13.75 17.11 -24.05
CA LYS A 5 13.32 18.39 -24.63
C LYS A 5 11.81 18.53 -24.50
N PHE A 6 11.37 19.59 -23.84
CA PHE A 6 9.96 19.97 -23.76
C PHE A 6 9.67 21.02 -24.84
N ILE A 7 8.58 20.85 -25.59
CA ILE A 7 8.15 21.83 -26.60
C ILE A 7 6.75 22.34 -26.22
N ARG A 8 6.53 23.65 -26.42
CA ARG A 8 5.25 24.29 -26.17
C ARG A 8 4.28 23.94 -27.30
N ASN A 9 3.15 23.33 -26.98
CA ASN A 9 2.16 22.92 -27.98
C ASN A 9 1.60 24.15 -28.73
N PRO A 10 1.82 24.29 -30.05
CA PRO A 10 1.44 25.50 -30.80
C PRO A 10 -0.05 25.51 -31.19
N LYS A 11 -0.75 24.37 -31.14
CA LYS A 11 -2.07 24.19 -31.77
C LYS A 11 -3.28 24.56 -30.90
N SER A 12 -3.12 24.93 -29.62
CA SER A 12 -4.28 25.45 -28.87
C SER A 12 -3.90 26.48 -27.80
N ARG A 13 -4.58 27.64 -27.83
CA ARG A 13 -4.46 28.71 -26.81
C ARG A 13 -4.86 28.23 -25.41
N LYS A 14 -5.81 27.29 -25.29
CA LYS A 14 -6.33 26.76 -24.02
C LYS A 14 -5.51 25.61 -23.42
N ARG A 15 -4.69 24.87 -24.20
CA ARG A 15 -3.81 23.78 -23.73
C ARG A 15 -2.32 24.10 -23.92
N ARG A 16 -1.90 25.33 -23.59
CA ARG A 16 -0.49 25.76 -23.57
C ARG A 16 0.30 25.07 -22.44
N ARG A 17 0.41 23.75 -22.48
CA ARG A 17 1.22 22.95 -21.55
C ARG A 17 2.48 22.49 -22.28
N TRP A 18 3.60 22.46 -21.56
CA TRP A 18 4.83 21.84 -22.05
C TRP A 18 4.57 20.35 -22.24
N GLN A 19 4.85 19.83 -23.44
CA GLN A 19 4.72 18.40 -23.74
C GLN A 19 6.11 17.82 -23.96
N CYS A 20 6.41 16.74 -23.23
CA CYS A 20 7.59 15.92 -23.46
C CYS A 20 7.42 15.19 -24.80
N THR A 21 8.38 15.31 -25.71
CA THR A 21 8.33 14.68 -27.04
C THR A 21 8.70 13.20 -27.02
N LYS A 22 9.36 12.72 -25.96
CA LYS A 22 9.68 11.29 -25.81
C LYS A 22 8.47 10.57 -25.22
N LYS A 23 8.00 9.53 -25.92
CA LYS A 23 7.13 8.49 -25.33
C LYS A 23 7.93 7.78 -24.25
N VAL A 24 7.76 8.21 -22.99
CA VAL A 24 8.28 7.48 -21.85
C VAL A 24 7.31 6.33 -21.59
N ASN A 25 7.65 5.13 -22.07
CA ASN A 25 6.94 3.92 -21.67
C ASN A 25 7.37 3.60 -20.25
N LEU A 26 6.52 3.92 -19.28
CA LEU A 26 6.68 3.46 -17.91
C LEU A 26 6.31 1.97 -17.88
N TYR A 27 7.32 1.11 -17.83
CA TYR A 27 7.11 -0.30 -17.51
C TYR A 27 6.83 -0.40 -16.02
N VAL A 28 5.55 -0.55 -15.68
CA VAL A 28 5.14 -0.92 -14.32
C VAL A 28 5.11 -2.43 -14.29
N GLU A 29 6.08 -3.05 -13.61
CA GLU A 29 6.06 -4.48 -13.34
C GLU A 29 4.87 -4.78 -12.43
N THR A 30 3.77 -5.24 -13.02
CA THR A 30 2.63 -5.73 -12.25
C THR A 30 2.79 -7.23 -12.02
N PRO A 31 2.59 -7.71 -10.77
CA PRO A 31 2.65 -9.12 -10.48
C PRO A 31 1.62 -9.93 -11.30
N ASP A 32 2.00 -11.13 -11.75
CA ASP A 32 1.12 -12.04 -12.48
C ASP A 32 -0.19 -12.34 -11.75
N LYS A 33 -1.24 -12.68 -12.51
CA LYS A 33 -2.56 -13.03 -11.93
C LYS A 33 -2.46 -14.15 -10.88
N LEU A 34 -1.58 -15.13 -11.09
CA LEU A 34 -1.36 -16.23 -10.16
C LEU A 34 -0.72 -15.78 -8.85
N THR A 35 0.24 -14.86 -8.90
CA THR A 35 0.90 -14.34 -7.70
C THR A 35 -0.07 -13.48 -6.90
N VAL A 36 -0.84 -12.62 -7.57
CA VAL A 36 -1.93 -11.83 -6.96
C VAL A 36 -2.99 -12.74 -6.32
N SER A 37 -3.39 -13.82 -6.97
CA SER A 37 -4.36 -14.76 -6.41
C SER A 37 -3.81 -15.48 -5.17
N LYS A 38 -2.54 -15.90 -5.20
CA LYS A 38 -1.88 -16.58 -4.07
C LYS A 38 -1.72 -15.63 -2.88
N THR A 39 -1.30 -14.39 -3.10
CA THR A 39 -1.18 -13.38 -2.04
C THR A 39 -2.54 -13.07 -1.42
N ARG A 40 -3.59 -12.84 -2.23
CA ARG A 40 -4.97 -12.66 -1.72
C ARG A 40 -5.48 -13.82 -0.88
N LYS A 41 -5.19 -15.06 -1.27
CA LYS A 41 -5.58 -16.24 -0.49
C LYS A 41 -4.83 -16.31 0.83
N LYS A 42 -3.55 -15.94 0.85
CA LYS A 42 -2.74 -15.88 2.07
C LYS A 42 -3.23 -14.78 3.01
N THR A 43 -3.44 -13.56 2.51
CA THR A 43 -3.92 -12.42 3.32
C THR A 43 -5.32 -12.67 3.89
N ARG A 44 -6.21 -13.32 3.12
CA ARG A 44 -7.51 -13.76 3.66
C ARG A 44 -7.35 -14.72 4.83
N LYS A 45 -6.51 -15.74 4.69
CA LYS A 45 -6.26 -16.72 5.77
C LYS A 45 -5.65 -16.09 7.02
N THR A 46 -4.72 -15.16 6.87
CA THR A 46 -4.12 -14.45 8.02
C THR A 46 -5.17 -13.57 8.71
N ARG A 47 -5.97 -12.83 7.96
CA ARG A 47 -7.08 -12.03 8.50
C ARG A 47 -8.11 -12.88 9.26
N ASP A 48 -8.49 -14.02 8.70
CA ASP A 48 -9.46 -14.92 9.33
C ASP A 48 -8.90 -15.56 10.62
N LYS A 49 -7.58 -15.79 10.70
CA LYS A 49 -6.91 -16.23 11.94
C LYS A 49 -6.92 -15.12 13.00
N ILE A 50 -6.56 -13.90 12.61
CA ILE A 50 -6.51 -12.73 13.49
C ILE A 50 -7.89 -12.40 14.06
N ALA A 51 -8.95 -12.52 13.25
CA ALA A 51 -10.31 -12.28 13.71
C ALA A 51 -10.73 -13.22 14.86
N LYS A 52 -10.16 -14.43 14.92
CA LYS A 52 -10.46 -15.46 15.92
C LYS A 52 -9.54 -15.42 17.14
N MET A 53 -8.51 -14.57 17.13
CA MET A 53 -7.58 -14.42 18.25
C MET A 53 -8.20 -13.61 19.39
N ASP A 54 -7.77 -13.91 20.61
CA ASP A 54 -8.11 -13.17 21.82
C ASP A 54 -7.49 -11.75 21.81
N SER A 55 -8.09 -10.86 22.59
CA SER A 55 -7.65 -9.46 22.69
C SER A 55 -6.22 -9.32 23.20
N ASN A 56 -5.81 -10.18 24.13
CA ASN A 56 -4.48 -10.14 24.74
C ASN A 56 -3.39 -10.54 23.76
N THR A 57 -3.60 -11.59 22.95
CA THR A 57 -2.63 -11.95 21.90
C THR A 57 -2.51 -10.89 20.82
N LYS A 58 -3.61 -10.24 20.42
CA LYS A 58 -3.57 -9.10 19.48
C LYS A 58 -2.70 -7.96 20.02
N ARG A 59 -2.84 -7.62 21.31
CA ARG A 59 -2.00 -6.59 21.95
C ARG A 59 -0.53 -6.99 21.97
N LYS A 60 -0.22 -8.22 22.40
CA LYS A 60 1.16 -8.75 22.40
C LYS A 60 1.81 -8.72 21.01
N ILE A 61 1.05 -8.96 19.95
CA ILE A 61 1.56 -8.86 18.57
C ILE A 61 1.92 -7.42 18.23
N LEU A 62 1.06 -6.45 18.58
CA LEU A 62 1.35 -5.03 18.34
C LEU A 62 2.51 -4.52 19.20
N GLU A 63 2.64 -5.00 20.43
CA GLU A 63 3.79 -4.72 21.30
C GLU A 63 5.08 -5.30 20.69
N GLY A 64 5.06 -6.57 20.27
CA GLY A 64 6.20 -7.21 19.62
C GLY A 64 6.60 -6.60 18.28
N GLN A 65 5.68 -5.92 17.60
CA GLN A 65 5.95 -5.13 16.39
C GLN A 65 6.40 -3.68 16.69
N GLY A 66 6.47 -3.28 17.96
CA GLY A 66 6.83 -1.92 18.38
C GLY A 66 5.76 -0.87 18.08
N VAL A 67 4.53 -1.28 17.74
CA VAL A 67 3.41 -0.39 17.43
C VAL A 67 2.75 0.12 18.71
N LEU A 68 2.68 -0.72 19.74
CA LEU A 68 2.20 -0.35 21.09
C LEU A 68 3.35 -0.46 22.10
N LYS A 69 3.32 0.41 23.12
CA LYS A 69 4.20 0.29 24.29
C LYS A 69 3.68 -0.80 25.22
N GLU A 70 4.59 -1.47 25.93
CA GLU A 70 4.25 -2.39 27.00
C GLU A 70 3.34 -1.68 28.02
N ASN A 71 2.20 -2.28 28.35
CA ASN A 71 1.15 -1.74 29.22
C ASN A 71 0.30 -0.60 28.62
N SER A 72 0.20 -0.48 27.28
CA SER A 72 -0.71 0.52 26.71
C SER A 72 -2.18 0.20 27.04
N ASN A 73 -2.91 1.21 27.55
CA ASN A 73 -4.35 1.17 27.75
C ASN A 73 -5.14 1.50 26.47
N ALA A 74 -4.63 1.08 25.31
CA ALA A 74 -5.30 1.33 24.04
C ALA A 74 -6.71 0.68 24.05
N PRO A 75 -7.74 1.39 23.56
CA PRO A 75 -9.06 0.80 23.38
C PRO A 75 -8.98 -0.42 22.47
N GLN A 76 -9.77 -1.46 22.76
CA GLN A 76 -9.72 -2.71 21.98
C GLN A 76 -10.08 -2.50 20.50
N GLU A 77 -10.98 -1.56 20.22
CA GLU A 77 -11.34 -1.18 18.84
C GLU A 77 -10.15 -0.63 18.06
N LEU A 78 -9.30 0.17 18.73
CA LEU A 78 -8.11 0.76 18.13
C LEU A 78 -7.06 -0.30 17.83
N VAL A 79 -6.88 -1.27 18.75
CA VAL A 79 -6.03 -2.46 18.54
C VAL A 79 -6.49 -3.24 17.32
N ASP A 80 -7.80 -3.48 17.19
CA ASP A 80 -8.36 -4.24 16.07
C ASP A 80 -8.23 -3.50 14.73
N ILE A 81 -8.37 -2.18 14.70
CA ILE A 81 -8.20 -1.36 13.49
C ILE A 81 -6.73 -1.38 13.03
N ILE A 82 -5.81 -1.15 13.96
CA ILE A 82 -4.37 -1.13 13.66
C ILE A 82 -3.93 -2.48 13.10
N LEU A 83 -4.33 -3.56 13.77
CA LEU A 83 -3.92 -4.91 13.41
C LEU A 83 -4.57 -5.39 12.10
N LYS A 84 -5.75 -4.85 11.73
CA LYS A 84 -6.35 -5.05 10.39
C LYS A 84 -5.60 -4.32 9.28
N ASN A 85 -5.03 -3.16 9.55
CA ASN A 85 -4.32 -2.36 8.54
C ASN A 85 -2.87 -2.84 8.31
N LEU A 86 -2.31 -3.60 9.26
CA LEU A 86 -0.98 -4.20 9.16
C LEU A 86 -0.92 -5.47 8.30
N VAL A 87 -2.06 -6.10 7.97
CA VAL A 87 -2.16 -7.46 7.39
C VAL A 87 -2.85 -7.44 6.04
#